data_AF-A0A8G1QV17-F1
#
_entry.id   AF-A0A8G1QV17-F1
#
_cell.length_a   1.000
_cell.length_b   1.000
_cell.length_c   1.000
_cell.angle_alpha   90.00
_cell.angle_beta   90.00
_cell.angle_gamma   90.00
#
_symmetry.space_group_name_H-M   'P 1'
#
loop_
_entity.id
_entity.type
_entity.pdbx_description
1 polymer ?
#
loop_
_entity_poly.entity_id
_entity_poly.type
_entity_poly.pdbx_seq_one_letter_code
_entity_poly.pdbx_strand_id
1 'polypeptide(L)'
;MPAGDLLASLLKHASFSAAIAVGLYATLLGLLTTQTFQSHVVYLHAFEMTWFKDLNVPETFGFLRNQVTPFTIWTPDGEQLYAWHILPVELYRQHEQSLVAEPAVLVSDITSRLSFQLLRDDPDARLILHMHGAGGTVGSGYRVPNYRALSAGQPEKIHVLTFDYRGFGRSTGQPSEAGLITDACAVVDWAMTVAGIPPSRILIFGQSMGTAVSLAITRDLAVQSPPVVFAGTVLVAPFVDVATLVSTYRVAGIIPILSPLARFPWLFESLQRFIRDKWLSKDRIAEYVRANEVNGERYHLTIIHAEDDYDIPSHHSQAVFWHAVRGTVPGGISYYELERKKPDTKVDLGAAGTVVEWKTDNGIIREQILKTGLHDTIMGYPVVTMAVMRAFESVNPAFTGLLPGN
;
A
#
# COMPACT_ATOMS: atom_id res chain seq x y z
N MET A 1 -2.57 -43.96 44.31
CA MET A 1 -3.74 -43.10 44.09
C MET A 1 -4.78 -43.89 43.31
N PRO A 2 -6.07 -43.91 43.71
CA PRO A 2 -7.11 -44.56 42.94
C PRO A 2 -7.28 -43.84 41.59
N ALA A 3 -7.50 -44.57 40.51
CA ALA A 3 -7.62 -44.01 39.15
C ALA A 3 -8.70 -42.90 39.04
N GLY A 4 -9.72 -42.93 39.91
CA GLY A 4 -10.77 -41.89 39.98
C GLY A 4 -10.28 -40.52 40.46
N ASP A 5 -9.34 -40.48 41.42
CA ASP A 5 -8.79 -39.21 41.94
C ASP A 5 -7.86 -38.54 40.93
N LEU A 6 -7.13 -39.35 40.14
CA LEU A 6 -6.29 -38.86 39.06
C LEU A 6 -7.15 -38.26 37.92
N LEU A 7 -8.24 -38.93 37.55
CA LEU A 7 -9.16 -38.44 36.52
C LEU A 7 -9.88 -37.15 36.95
N ALA A 8 -10.36 -37.09 38.20
CA ALA A 8 -11.00 -35.89 38.76
C ALA A 8 -10.03 -34.70 38.84
N SER A 9 -8.78 -34.96 39.25
CA SER A 9 -7.72 -33.95 39.25
C SER A 9 -7.41 -33.46 37.84
N LEU A 10 -7.25 -34.35 36.85
CA LEU A 10 -7.01 -33.98 35.46
C LEU A 10 -8.16 -33.14 34.87
N LEU A 11 -9.41 -33.52 35.12
CA LEU A 11 -10.59 -32.75 34.69
C LEU A 11 -10.66 -31.37 35.35
N LYS A 12 -10.28 -31.26 36.63
CA LYS A 12 -10.22 -29.97 37.35
C LYS A 12 -9.14 -29.04 36.79
N HIS A 13 -7.95 -29.57 36.50
CA HIS A 13 -6.88 -28.76 35.89
C HIS A 13 -7.24 -28.39 34.44
N ALA A 14 -7.82 -29.30 33.67
CA ALA A 14 -8.27 -29.02 32.31
C ALA A 14 -9.39 -27.94 32.27
N SER A 15 -10.36 -28.01 33.18
CA SER A 15 -11.42 -27.00 33.28
C SER A 15 -10.92 -25.63 33.76
N PHE A 16 -9.96 -25.60 34.70
CA PHE A 16 -9.32 -24.35 35.13
C PHE A 16 -8.52 -23.70 33.99
N SER A 17 -7.73 -24.50 33.27
CA SER A 17 -7.00 -24.02 32.08
C SER A 17 -7.93 -23.52 30.99
N ALA A 18 -9.06 -24.21 30.74
CA ALA A 18 -10.07 -23.75 29.79
C ALA A 18 -10.72 -22.42 30.23
N ALA A 19 -11.04 -22.27 31.52
CA ALA A 19 -11.59 -21.03 32.06
C ALA A 19 -10.61 -19.85 31.94
N ILE A 20 -9.32 -20.07 32.20
CA ILE A 20 -8.26 -19.06 31.97
C ILE A 20 -8.21 -18.68 30.49
N ALA A 21 -8.19 -19.66 29.58
CA ALA A 21 -8.14 -19.38 28.14
C ALA A 21 -9.35 -18.55 27.67
N VAL A 22 -10.55 -18.90 28.14
CA VAL A 22 -11.78 -18.12 27.86
C VAL A 22 -11.70 -16.72 28.45
N GLY A 23 -11.22 -16.56 29.69
CA GLY A 23 -11.05 -15.26 30.34
C GLY A 23 -10.05 -14.35 29.63
N LEU A 24 -8.90 -14.91 29.21
CA LEU A 24 -7.90 -14.20 28.40
C LEU A 24 -8.47 -13.79 27.05
N TYR A 25 -9.22 -14.68 26.39
CA TYR A 25 -9.86 -14.38 25.12
C TYR A 25 -10.92 -13.29 25.25
N ALA A 26 -11.79 -13.35 26.26
CA ALA A 26 -12.78 -12.32 26.54
C ALA A 26 -12.13 -10.96 26.86
N THR A 27 -11.02 -10.97 27.59
CA THR A 27 -10.22 -9.76 27.88
C THR A 27 -9.65 -9.16 26.59
N LEU A 28 -9.06 -10.00 25.72
CA LEU A 28 -8.57 -9.57 24.41
C LEU A 28 -9.68 -8.94 23.56
N LEU A 29 -10.86 -9.57 23.50
CA LEU A 29 -12.02 -9.02 22.79
C LEU A 29 -12.48 -7.68 23.40
N GLY A 30 -12.47 -7.57 24.72
CA GLY A 30 -12.75 -6.30 25.42
C GLY A 30 -11.74 -5.20 25.04
N LEU A 31 -10.45 -5.52 25.01
CA LEU A 31 -9.40 -4.58 24.59
C LEU A 31 -9.58 -4.15 23.12
N LEU A 32 -9.97 -5.06 22.23
CA LEU A 32 -10.28 -4.78 20.83
C LEU A 32 -11.48 -3.82 20.65
N THR A 33 -12.25 -3.51 21.69
CA THR A 33 -13.28 -2.44 21.63
C THR A 33 -12.72 -1.05 21.93
N THR A 34 -11.49 -0.95 22.43
CA THR A 34 -10.85 0.33 22.79
C THR A 34 -10.08 0.92 21.61
N GLN A 35 -10.11 2.24 21.47
CA GLN A 35 -9.47 2.94 20.35
C GLN A 35 -7.96 2.66 20.27
N THR A 36 -7.24 2.82 21.37
CA THR A 36 -5.77 2.67 21.41
C THR A 36 -5.34 1.27 20.99
N PHE A 37 -6.02 0.24 21.50
CA PHE A 37 -5.67 -1.14 21.17
C PHE A 37 -6.03 -1.50 19.71
N GLN A 38 -7.16 -1.01 19.20
CA GLN A 38 -7.49 -1.16 17.77
C GLN A 38 -6.42 -0.52 16.88
N SER A 39 -5.98 0.71 17.18
CA SER A 39 -4.92 1.37 16.42
C SER A 39 -3.63 0.53 16.40
N HIS A 40 -3.22 -0.04 17.54
CA HIS A 40 -2.06 -0.92 17.57
C HIS A 40 -2.22 -2.17 16.70
N VAL A 41 -3.40 -2.80 16.70
CA VAL A 41 -3.65 -4.05 15.96
C VAL A 41 -3.82 -3.81 14.46
N VAL A 42 -4.53 -2.76 14.07
CA VAL A 42 -4.79 -2.43 12.65
C VAL A 42 -3.51 -1.92 11.99
N TYR A 43 -2.78 -1.04 12.66
CA TYR A 43 -1.64 -0.35 12.05
C TYR A 43 -0.30 -1.01 12.33
N LEU A 44 -0.18 -1.81 13.39
CA LEU A 44 1.10 -2.39 13.87
C LEU A 44 2.21 -1.33 14.03
N HIS A 45 1.82 -0.06 14.21
CA HIS A 45 2.72 1.10 14.08
C HIS A 45 3.84 1.15 15.12
N ALA A 46 3.66 0.47 16.27
CA ALA A 46 4.68 0.36 17.31
C ALA A 46 5.81 -0.65 16.95
N PHE A 47 5.64 -1.44 15.89
CA PHE A 47 6.63 -2.43 15.45
C PHE A 47 7.46 -1.88 14.29
N GLU A 48 8.50 -1.09 14.59
CA GLU A 48 9.29 -0.39 13.58
C GLU A 48 10.12 -1.28 12.65
N MET A 49 10.52 -2.49 13.07
CA MET A 49 11.30 -3.42 12.23
C MET A 49 12.51 -2.75 11.52
N THR A 50 13.26 -1.91 12.24
CA THR A 50 14.50 -1.25 11.77
C THR A 50 15.76 -1.80 12.45
N TRP A 51 15.59 -2.70 13.43
CA TRP A 51 16.67 -3.44 14.12
C TRP A 51 17.83 -2.54 14.59
N PHE A 52 17.52 -1.51 15.37
CA PHE A 52 18.49 -0.55 15.95
C PHE A 52 19.22 0.36 14.95
N LYS A 53 18.78 0.43 13.69
CA LYS A 53 19.32 1.36 12.70
C LYS A 53 18.65 2.72 12.78
N ASP A 54 19.43 3.79 12.59
CA ASP A 54 18.91 5.15 12.53
C ASP A 54 18.39 5.46 11.12
N LEU A 55 17.10 5.77 11.01
CA LEU A 55 16.48 6.19 9.75
C LEU A 55 17.13 7.44 9.15
N ASN A 56 17.78 8.30 9.94
CA ASN A 56 18.51 9.46 9.43
C ASN A 56 19.82 9.08 8.73
N VAL A 57 20.22 7.80 8.77
CA VAL A 57 21.42 7.28 8.11
C VAL A 57 21.02 6.17 7.13
N PRO A 58 20.41 6.53 5.97
CA PRO A 58 19.93 5.56 4.97
C PRO A 58 21.01 4.56 4.49
N GLU A 59 22.28 4.92 4.57
CA GLU A 59 23.41 4.05 4.21
C GLU A 59 23.45 2.76 5.03
N THR A 60 22.96 2.79 6.27
CA THR A 60 22.84 1.57 7.10
C THR A 60 21.79 0.58 6.57
N PHE A 61 20.91 1.03 5.68
CA PHE A 61 19.92 0.22 4.98
C PHE A 61 20.42 -0.21 3.58
N GLY A 62 21.64 0.18 3.19
CA GLY A 62 22.27 -0.22 1.93
C GLY A 62 22.12 0.78 0.79
N PHE A 63 21.74 2.03 1.08
CA PHE A 63 21.80 3.13 0.11
C PHE A 63 23.20 3.71 -0.02
N LEU A 64 23.47 4.37 -1.16
CA LEU A 64 24.69 5.16 -1.34
C LEU A 64 24.56 6.48 -0.58
N ARG A 65 25.69 7.12 -0.29
CA ARG A 65 25.74 8.37 0.48
C ARG A 65 24.92 9.47 -0.21
N ASN A 66 23.94 10.05 0.50
CA ASN A 66 23.01 11.05 -0.06
C ASN A 66 22.20 10.58 -1.29
N GLN A 67 22.13 9.28 -1.58
CA GLN A 67 21.15 8.75 -2.54
C GLN A 67 19.72 8.96 -2.01
N VAL A 68 19.57 8.87 -0.69
CA VAL A 68 18.33 9.16 0.02
C VAL A 68 18.54 10.44 0.82
N THR A 69 17.58 11.34 0.72
CA THR A 69 17.54 12.57 1.52
C THR A 69 16.36 12.49 2.51
N PRO A 70 16.64 12.29 3.81
CA PRO A 70 15.62 12.37 4.85
C PRO A 70 15.14 13.80 5.08
N PHE A 71 13.83 14.00 5.16
CA PHE A 71 13.23 15.30 5.42
C PHE A 71 11.88 15.22 6.13
N THR A 72 11.29 16.37 6.46
CA THR A 72 9.99 16.46 7.13
C THR A 72 8.93 17.11 6.23
N ILE A 73 7.71 16.57 6.24
CA ILE A 73 6.52 17.17 5.63
C ILE A 73 5.52 17.48 6.74
N TRP A 74 4.91 18.66 6.70
CA TRP A 74 3.88 19.07 7.67
C TRP A 74 2.48 18.77 7.14
N THR A 75 1.63 18.22 8.00
CA THR A 75 0.22 18.04 7.67
C THR A 75 -0.59 19.31 7.99
N PRO A 76 -1.74 19.52 7.35
CA PRO A 76 -2.61 20.66 7.64
C PRO A 76 -3.11 20.73 9.10
N ASP A 77 -3.13 19.58 9.80
CA ASP A 77 -3.53 19.46 11.20
C ASP A 77 -2.35 19.48 12.19
N GLY A 78 -1.13 19.79 11.73
CA GLY A 78 0.02 20.10 12.59
C GLY A 78 0.91 18.92 12.97
N GLU A 79 0.72 17.75 12.34
CA GLU A 79 1.60 16.61 12.50
C GLU A 79 2.83 16.71 11.58
N GLN A 80 3.93 16.10 12.00
CA GLN A 80 5.19 16.03 11.26
C GLN A 80 5.37 14.62 10.72
N LEU A 81 5.48 14.50 9.40
CA LEU A 81 5.76 13.26 8.70
C LEU A 81 7.25 13.18 8.39
N TYR A 82 7.86 12.06 8.75
CA TYR A 82 9.21 11.70 8.36
C TYR A 82 9.22 11.10 6.95
N ALA A 83 9.99 11.67 6.03
CA ALA A 83 9.98 11.31 4.63
C ALA A 83 11.38 11.06 4.07
N TRP A 84 11.46 10.20 3.06
CA TRP A 84 12.64 9.91 2.28
C TRP A 84 12.39 10.22 0.81
N HIS A 85 13.18 11.14 0.25
CA HIS A 85 13.31 11.28 -1.20
C HIS A 85 14.48 10.42 -1.67
N ILE A 86 14.23 9.55 -2.65
CA ILE A 86 15.18 8.55 -3.14
C ILE A 86 15.48 8.82 -4.60
N LEU A 87 16.76 9.04 -4.90
CA LEU A 87 17.26 9.18 -6.27
C LEU A 87 17.38 7.81 -6.96
N PRO A 88 17.00 7.73 -8.24
CA PRO A 88 17.28 6.54 -9.03
C PRO A 88 18.79 6.43 -9.29
N VAL A 89 19.27 5.19 -9.40
CA VAL A 89 20.70 4.89 -9.30
C VAL A 89 21.52 5.50 -10.43
N GLU A 90 21.00 5.56 -11.65
CA GLU A 90 21.75 6.11 -12.77
C GLU A 90 21.84 7.65 -12.67
N LEU A 91 20.77 8.32 -12.26
CA LEU A 91 20.83 9.76 -11.96
C LEU A 91 21.80 10.06 -10.81
N TYR A 92 21.81 9.22 -9.76
CA TYR A 92 22.81 9.32 -8.70
C TYR A 92 24.22 9.21 -9.26
N ARG A 93 24.51 8.20 -10.11
CA ARG A 93 25.83 7.96 -10.71
C ARG A 93 26.32 9.18 -11.52
N GLN A 94 25.42 9.87 -12.21
CA GLN A 94 25.74 11.07 -12.99
C GLN A 94 26.13 12.27 -12.11
N HIS A 95 25.65 12.34 -10.86
CA HIS A 95 25.86 13.45 -9.94
C HIS A 95 26.62 13.08 -8.65
N GLU A 96 27.21 11.89 -8.61
CA GLU A 96 27.74 11.25 -7.38
C GLU A 96 28.70 12.16 -6.61
N GLN A 97 29.67 12.77 -7.28
CA GLN A 97 30.68 13.61 -6.63
C GLN A 97 30.05 14.79 -5.87
N SER A 98 29.04 15.44 -6.46
CA SER A 98 28.34 16.57 -5.85
C SER A 98 27.43 16.13 -4.71
N LEU A 99 26.73 15.01 -4.89
CA LEU A 99 25.87 14.43 -3.86
C LEU A 99 26.69 14.00 -2.64
N VAL A 100 27.82 13.32 -2.82
CA VAL A 100 28.71 12.87 -1.73
C VAL A 100 29.27 14.05 -0.92
N ALA A 101 29.52 15.18 -1.59
CA ALA A 101 30.04 16.40 -0.96
C ALA A 101 29.02 17.10 -0.06
N GLU A 102 27.71 16.88 -0.25
CA GLU A 102 26.69 17.47 0.63
C GLU A 102 26.69 16.86 2.05
N PRO A 103 26.33 17.64 3.08
CA PRO A 103 26.10 17.10 4.42
C PRO A 103 24.92 16.12 4.43
N ALA A 104 25.15 14.87 4.85
CA ALA A 104 24.12 13.85 5.04
C ALA A 104 23.40 14.06 6.39
N VAL A 105 22.32 14.85 6.39
CA VAL A 105 21.53 15.17 7.58
C VAL A 105 20.05 15.23 7.25
N LEU A 106 19.22 14.91 8.24
CA LEU A 106 17.78 15.22 8.20
C LEU A 106 17.58 16.72 8.03
N VAL A 107 16.72 17.12 7.09
CA VAL A 107 16.36 18.53 6.86
C VAL A 107 14.88 18.79 7.02
N SER A 108 14.52 19.95 7.58
CA SER A 108 13.13 20.39 7.60
C SER A 108 12.63 20.85 6.23
N ASP A 109 13.55 21.34 5.39
CA ASP A 109 13.29 21.79 4.03
C ASP A 109 14.31 21.18 3.07
N ILE A 110 13.81 20.37 2.14
CA ILE A 110 14.63 19.66 1.15
C ILE A 110 14.94 20.52 -0.08
N THR A 111 14.31 21.69 -0.26
CA THR A 111 14.37 22.47 -1.52
C THR A 111 15.78 22.93 -1.93
N SER A 112 16.68 23.07 -0.95
CA SER A 112 18.08 23.44 -1.17
C SER A 112 18.98 22.26 -1.58
N ARG A 113 18.50 21.03 -1.47
CA ARG A 113 19.27 19.80 -1.72
C ARG A 113 19.36 19.49 -3.20
N LEU A 114 20.54 19.09 -3.65
CA LEU A 114 20.74 18.69 -5.06
C LEU A 114 19.79 17.57 -5.47
N SER A 115 19.53 16.60 -4.60
CA SER A 115 18.58 15.51 -4.86
C SER A 115 17.21 16.04 -5.28
N PHE A 116 16.67 17.00 -4.54
CA PHE A 116 15.37 17.62 -4.84
C PHE A 116 15.43 18.50 -6.09
N GLN A 117 16.50 19.27 -6.29
CA GLN A 117 16.67 20.11 -7.48
C GLN A 117 16.64 19.26 -8.76
N LEU A 118 17.30 18.08 -8.74
CA LEU A 118 17.27 17.13 -9.86
C LEU A 118 15.86 16.63 -10.18
N LEU A 119 14.99 16.48 -9.17
CA LEU A 119 13.57 16.14 -9.40
C LEU A 119 12.78 17.34 -9.95
N ARG A 120 12.91 18.51 -9.32
CA ARG A 120 12.13 19.71 -9.65
C ARG A 120 12.47 20.28 -11.02
N ASP A 121 13.75 20.32 -11.35
CA ASP A 121 14.27 21.06 -12.50
C ASP A 121 14.27 20.21 -13.80
N ASP A 122 14.01 18.90 -13.70
CA ASP A 122 13.86 18.01 -14.86
C ASP A 122 12.38 17.94 -15.33
N PRO A 123 12.04 18.47 -16.52
CA PRO A 123 10.68 18.41 -17.06
C PRO A 123 10.23 16.97 -17.41
N ASP A 124 11.17 16.04 -17.53
CA ASP A 124 10.90 14.64 -17.81
C ASP A 124 11.01 13.73 -16.58
N ALA A 125 11.37 14.27 -15.41
CA ALA A 125 11.33 13.49 -14.18
C ALA A 125 9.90 13.03 -13.88
N ARG A 126 9.81 11.87 -13.24
CA ARG A 126 8.59 11.26 -12.71
C ARG A 126 8.76 11.00 -11.23
N LEU A 127 7.66 11.06 -10.50
CA LEU A 127 7.66 10.81 -9.08
C LEU A 127 6.69 9.69 -8.73
N ILE A 128 7.18 8.71 -7.99
CA ILE A 128 6.34 7.68 -7.37
C ILE A 128 6.12 8.06 -5.92
N LEU A 129 4.86 8.22 -5.52
CA LEU A 129 4.46 8.34 -4.13
C LEU A 129 4.18 6.95 -3.58
N HIS A 130 5.05 6.48 -2.69
CA HIS A 130 5.00 5.14 -2.11
C HIS A 130 4.31 5.15 -0.73
N MET A 131 3.10 4.58 -0.71
CA MET A 131 2.26 4.35 0.45
C MET A 131 2.58 2.95 1.03
N HIS A 132 3.24 2.89 2.18
CA HIS A 132 3.71 1.62 2.74
C HIS A 132 2.60 0.83 3.49
N GLY A 133 2.83 -0.47 3.69
CA GLY A 133 1.92 -1.35 4.45
C GLY A 133 1.90 -1.12 5.97
N ALA A 134 1.14 -1.94 6.69
CA ALA A 134 1.10 -1.88 8.16
C ALA A 134 2.46 -2.29 8.77
N GLY A 135 2.71 -1.80 9.99
CA GLY A 135 3.98 -1.94 10.69
C GLY A 135 5.17 -1.32 9.96
N GLY A 136 6.34 -1.46 10.55
CA GLY A 136 7.60 -1.02 9.97
C GLY A 136 7.74 0.50 9.90
N THR A 137 8.73 0.92 9.11
CA THR A 137 9.07 2.31 8.76
C THR A 137 9.54 2.36 7.30
N VAL A 138 9.84 3.54 6.77
CA VAL A 138 10.45 3.69 5.43
C VAL A 138 11.71 2.84 5.22
N GLY A 139 12.44 2.49 6.28
CA GLY A 139 13.66 1.66 6.19
C GLY A 139 13.45 0.15 6.32
N SER A 140 12.22 -0.33 6.51
CA SER A 140 11.99 -1.72 6.96
C SER A 140 12.03 -2.77 5.85
N GLY A 141 12.74 -3.87 6.11
CA GLY A 141 12.64 -5.13 5.36
C GLY A 141 12.76 -4.99 3.83
N TYR A 142 11.76 -5.52 3.12
CA TYR A 142 11.71 -5.55 1.65
C TYR A 142 11.36 -4.21 0.99
N ARG A 143 11.07 -3.15 1.77
CA ARG A 143 10.79 -1.80 1.22
C ARG A 143 12.01 -1.21 0.52
N VAL A 144 13.20 -1.42 1.08
CA VAL A 144 14.45 -0.88 0.51
C VAL A 144 14.75 -1.47 -0.88
N PRO A 145 14.71 -2.80 -1.10
CA PRO A 145 14.73 -3.37 -2.44
C PRO A 145 13.58 -2.91 -3.36
N ASN A 146 12.36 -2.73 -2.83
CA ASN A 146 11.20 -2.24 -3.61
C ASN A 146 11.51 -0.88 -4.26
N TYR A 147 12.07 0.09 -3.52
CA TYR A 147 12.33 1.42 -4.07
C TYR A 147 13.23 1.39 -5.32
N ARG A 148 14.17 0.42 -5.38
CA ARG A 148 14.97 0.19 -6.58
C ARG A 148 14.11 -0.35 -7.73
N ALA A 149 13.28 -1.36 -7.47
CA ALA A 149 12.37 -1.92 -8.47
C ALA A 149 11.41 -0.88 -9.06
N LEU A 150 10.90 0.03 -8.23
CA LEU A 150 10.04 1.14 -8.68
C LEU A 150 10.74 2.06 -9.68
N SER A 151 12.01 2.38 -9.45
CA SER A 151 12.78 3.26 -10.32
C SER A 151 13.45 2.57 -11.51
N ALA A 152 13.51 1.24 -11.52
CA ALA A 152 14.38 0.47 -12.41
C ALA A 152 14.05 0.61 -13.91
N GLY A 153 12.82 0.97 -14.27
CA GLY A 153 12.40 1.06 -15.66
C GLY A 153 12.95 2.28 -16.40
N GLN A 154 13.20 3.38 -15.68
CA GLN A 154 13.89 4.57 -16.18
C GLN A 154 14.80 5.11 -15.07
N PRO A 155 16.00 4.54 -14.90
CA PRO A 155 16.87 4.81 -13.75
C PRO A 155 17.50 6.22 -13.75
N GLU A 156 17.21 7.02 -14.76
CA GLU A 156 17.57 8.44 -14.86
C GLU A 156 16.44 9.38 -14.47
N LYS A 157 15.18 8.92 -14.48
CA LYS A 157 14.00 9.80 -14.48
C LYS A 157 12.99 9.51 -13.39
N ILE A 158 12.94 8.30 -12.84
CA ILE A 158 11.91 7.92 -11.86
C ILE A 158 12.43 8.06 -10.43
N HIS A 159 11.98 9.09 -9.73
CA HIS A 159 12.25 9.28 -8.31
C HIS A 159 11.19 8.56 -7.47
N VAL A 160 11.55 8.22 -6.22
CA VAL A 160 10.61 7.68 -5.24
C VAL A 160 10.55 8.61 -4.03
N LEU A 161 9.34 8.96 -3.60
CA LEU A 161 9.06 9.58 -2.32
C LEU A 161 8.27 8.60 -1.46
N THR A 162 8.76 8.33 -0.26
CA THR A 162 8.08 7.53 0.75
C THR A 162 8.14 8.25 2.09
N PHE A 163 7.27 7.89 3.01
CA PHE A 163 7.13 8.55 4.31
C PHE A 163 6.54 7.59 5.33
N ASP A 164 6.85 7.83 6.60
CA ASP A 164 6.17 7.18 7.72
C ASP A 164 4.85 7.93 7.98
N TYR A 165 3.73 7.22 8.06
CA TYR A 165 2.46 7.81 8.51
C TYR A 165 2.56 8.34 9.94
N ARG A 166 1.64 9.20 10.35
CA ARG A 166 1.56 9.67 11.74
C ARG A 166 1.53 8.48 12.72
N GLY A 167 2.36 8.55 13.75
CA GLY A 167 2.56 7.51 14.75
C GLY A 167 3.40 6.30 14.30
N PHE A 168 3.92 6.28 13.07
CA PHE A 168 4.92 5.31 12.61
C PHE A 168 6.32 5.91 12.67
N GLY A 169 7.32 5.07 12.97
CA GLY A 169 8.73 5.43 12.92
C GLY A 169 9.03 6.77 13.59
N ARG A 170 9.45 7.76 12.79
CA ARG A 170 9.82 9.09 13.30
C ARG A 170 8.74 10.15 13.15
N SER A 171 7.58 9.81 12.60
CA SER A 171 6.45 10.72 12.45
C SER A 171 5.70 10.91 13.77
N THR A 172 5.18 12.12 14.01
CA THR A 172 4.43 12.42 15.23
C THR A 172 2.99 11.90 15.17
N GLY A 173 2.22 12.07 16.26
CA GLY A 173 0.79 11.78 16.27
C GLY A 173 0.43 10.31 16.53
N GLN A 174 -0.82 9.96 16.21
CA GLN A 174 -1.38 8.62 16.39
C GLN A 174 -2.16 8.18 15.15
N PRO A 175 -2.04 6.92 14.71
CA PRO A 175 -2.64 6.48 13.47
C PRO A 175 -4.16 6.29 13.62
N SER A 176 -4.86 6.69 12.57
CA SER A 176 -6.29 6.47 12.34
C SER A 176 -6.57 6.55 10.85
N GLU A 177 -7.73 6.07 10.39
CA GLU A 177 -8.04 6.08 8.96
C GLU A 177 -8.04 7.49 8.40
N ALA A 178 -8.73 8.43 9.07
CA ALA A 178 -8.75 9.83 8.68
C ALA A 178 -7.35 10.50 8.76
N GLY A 179 -6.55 10.14 9.77
CA GLY A 179 -5.21 10.68 9.93
C GLY A 179 -4.27 10.24 8.80
N LEU A 180 -4.24 8.95 8.47
CA LEU A 180 -3.41 8.43 7.38
C LEU A 180 -3.81 8.99 6.01
N ILE A 181 -5.11 9.22 5.79
CA ILE A 181 -5.59 9.90 4.58
C ILE A 181 -5.08 11.35 4.55
N THR A 182 -5.16 12.06 5.67
CA THR A 182 -4.63 13.44 5.81
C THR A 182 -3.13 13.48 5.53
N ASP A 183 -2.37 12.51 6.03
CA ASP A 183 -0.94 12.41 5.80
C ASP A 183 -0.61 12.22 4.32
N ALA A 184 -1.30 11.29 3.67
CA ALA A 184 -1.10 11.02 2.25
C ALA A 184 -1.51 12.22 1.37
N CYS A 185 -2.57 12.93 1.74
CA CYS A 185 -2.94 14.20 1.09
C CYS A 185 -1.85 15.26 1.25
N ALA A 186 -1.23 15.40 2.42
CA ALA A 186 -0.12 16.33 2.64
C ALA A 186 1.10 16.00 1.76
N VAL A 187 1.38 14.71 1.56
CA VAL A 187 2.47 14.25 0.68
C VAL A 187 2.17 14.51 -0.80
N VAL A 188 0.92 14.30 -1.23
CA VAL A 188 0.46 14.68 -2.58
C VAL A 188 0.56 16.18 -2.79
N ASP A 189 0.08 16.97 -1.84
CA ASP A 189 0.14 18.43 -1.90
C ASP A 189 1.58 18.93 -1.97
N TRP A 190 2.48 18.39 -1.14
CA TRP A 190 3.91 18.66 -1.22
C TRP A 190 4.48 18.37 -2.62
N ALA A 191 4.14 17.22 -3.20
CA ALA A 191 4.63 16.83 -4.53
C ALA A 191 4.15 17.77 -5.64
N MET A 192 2.89 18.21 -5.57
CA MET A 192 2.29 19.07 -6.58
C MET A 192 2.67 20.54 -6.42
N THR A 193 2.80 21.03 -5.19
CA THR A 193 2.98 22.47 -4.90
C THR A 193 4.43 22.84 -4.63
N VAL A 194 5.14 22.06 -3.82
CA VAL A 194 6.55 22.33 -3.45
C VAL A 194 7.49 21.78 -4.51
N ALA A 195 7.32 20.51 -4.89
CA ALA A 195 8.13 19.91 -5.95
C ALA A 195 7.67 20.31 -7.37
N GLY A 196 6.46 20.88 -7.51
CA GLY A 196 5.95 21.36 -8.80
C GLY A 196 5.68 20.25 -9.82
N ILE A 197 5.48 19.01 -9.36
CA ILE A 197 5.26 17.87 -10.26
C ILE A 197 3.76 17.77 -10.59
N PRO A 198 3.37 17.88 -11.87
CA PRO A 198 1.97 17.76 -12.27
C PRO A 198 1.47 16.31 -12.06
N PRO A 199 0.16 16.11 -11.80
CA PRO A 199 -0.43 14.78 -11.58
C PRO A 199 -0.08 13.76 -12.66
N SER A 200 0.00 14.18 -13.93
CA SER A 200 0.37 13.36 -15.09
C SER A 200 1.80 12.80 -15.06
N ARG A 201 2.65 13.29 -14.15
CA ARG A 201 4.02 12.80 -13.90
C ARG A 201 4.16 12.11 -12.53
N ILE A 202 3.06 11.95 -11.80
CA ILE A 202 3.01 11.28 -10.50
C ILE A 202 2.33 9.92 -10.63
N LEU A 203 2.88 8.91 -9.98
CA LEU A 203 2.26 7.59 -9.83
C LEU A 203 2.03 7.31 -8.35
N ILE A 204 0.83 6.83 -8.01
CA ILE A 204 0.51 6.39 -6.65
C ILE A 204 0.78 4.89 -6.57
N PHE A 205 1.70 4.49 -5.69
CA PHE A 205 2.01 3.09 -5.42
C PHE A 205 1.64 2.76 -3.99
N GLY A 206 0.82 1.73 -3.78
CA GLY A 206 0.48 1.24 -2.44
C GLY A 206 0.70 -0.25 -2.31
N GLN A 207 1.15 -0.69 -1.13
CA GLN A 207 1.20 -2.10 -0.76
C GLN A 207 0.42 -2.37 0.53
N SER A 208 -0.33 -3.48 0.56
CA SER A 208 -1.09 -3.90 1.74
C SER A 208 -1.99 -2.78 2.26
N MET A 209 -1.86 -2.33 3.51
CA MET A 209 -2.52 -1.13 4.06
C MET A 209 -2.40 0.11 3.17
N GLY A 210 -1.22 0.33 2.58
CA GLY A 210 -0.96 1.46 1.69
C GLY A 210 -1.87 1.46 0.46
N THR A 211 -2.40 0.31 0.02
CA THR A 211 -3.39 0.26 -1.07
C THR A 211 -4.71 0.96 -0.71
N ALA A 212 -5.14 0.84 0.55
CA ALA A 212 -6.38 1.44 1.02
C ALA A 212 -6.23 2.96 1.19
N VAL A 213 -5.05 3.41 1.63
CA VAL A 213 -4.66 4.82 1.65
C VAL A 213 -4.61 5.39 0.23
N SER A 214 -3.93 4.71 -0.69
CA SER A 214 -3.86 5.08 -2.11
C SER A 214 -5.24 5.22 -2.73
N LEU A 215 -6.15 4.27 -2.48
CA LEU A 215 -7.53 4.34 -2.98
C LEU A 215 -8.35 5.46 -2.37
N ALA A 216 -8.10 5.82 -1.10
CA ALA A 216 -8.78 6.94 -0.47
C ALA A 216 -8.40 8.27 -1.12
N ILE A 217 -7.09 8.53 -1.26
CA ILE A 217 -6.63 9.80 -1.85
C ILE A 217 -6.97 9.91 -3.34
N THR A 218 -6.84 8.83 -4.12
CA THR A 218 -7.11 8.89 -5.55
C THR A 218 -8.60 9.07 -5.81
N ARG A 219 -9.46 8.42 -5.01
CA ARG A 219 -10.91 8.64 -5.05
C ARG A 219 -11.23 10.09 -4.69
N ASP A 220 -10.72 10.60 -3.57
CA ASP A 220 -11.06 11.95 -3.09
C ASP A 220 -10.60 13.04 -4.06
N LEU A 221 -9.52 12.82 -4.80
CA LEU A 221 -9.05 13.72 -5.86
C LEU A 221 -9.82 13.58 -7.17
N ALA A 222 -10.26 12.36 -7.54
CA ALA A 222 -11.03 12.13 -8.76
C ALA A 222 -12.47 12.69 -8.69
N VAL A 223 -13.05 12.81 -7.48
CA VAL A 223 -14.40 13.35 -7.29
C VAL A 223 -14.44 14.88 -7.11
N GLN A 224 -13.28 15.55 -7.07
CA GLN A 224 -13.19 17.00 -7.00
C GLN A 224 -13.61 17.67 -8.32
N SER A 225 -13.81 18.98 -8.27
CA SER A 225 -14.08 19.81 -9.44
C SER A 225 -13.13 21.01 -9.45
N PRO A 226 -12.11 21.04 -10.33
CA PRO A 226 -11.78 20.03 -11.33
C PRO A 226 -11.23 18.72 -10.72
N PRO A 227 -11.41 17.57 -11.41
CA PRO A 227 -10.83 16.31 -10.96
C PRO A 227 -9.31 16.32 -11.10
N VAL A 228 -8.62 15.63 -10.20
CA VAL A 228 -7.17 15.40 -10.27
C VAL A 228 -6.91 13.92 -10.45
N VAL A 229 -6.29 13.57 -11.58
CA VAL A 229 -5.98 12.18 -11.95
C VAL A 229 -4.48 12.02 -12.21
N PHE A 230 -3.90 11.03 -11.56
CA PHE A 230 -2.47 10.72 -11.65
C PHE A 230 -2.14 9.85 -12.86
N ALA A 231 -0.85 9.73 -13.19
CA ALA A 231 -0.39 8.88 -14.29
C ALA A 231 -0.80 7.42 -14.14
N GLY A 232 -0.95 6.95 -12.90
CA GLY A 232 -1.58 5.68 -12.60
C GLY A 232 -1.58 5.38 -11.11
N THR A 233 -2.32 4.33 -10.76
CA THR A 233 -2.35 3.75 -9.42
C THR A 233 -1.96 2.28 -9.49
N VAL A 234 -0.95 1.89 -8.73
CA VAL A 234 -0.49 0.50 -8.61
C VAL A 234 -0.75 0.01 -7.19
N LEU A 235 -1.51 -1.07 -7.06
CA LEU A 235 -1.91 -1.67 -5.79
C LEU A 235 -1.33 -3.08 -5.69
N VAL A 236 -0.47 -3.32 -4.71
CA VAL A 236 0.12 -4.64 -4.46
C VAL A 236 -0.47 -5.24 -3.20
N ALA A 237 -1.02 -6.45 -3.31
CA ALA A 237 -1.75 -7.14 -2.25
C ALA A 237 -2.86 -6.29 -1.58
N PRO A 238 -3.80 -5.67 -2.34
CA PRO A 238 -4.91 -4.96 -1.75
C PRO A 238 -5.89 -5.89 -1.02
N PHE A 239 -6.59 -5.32 -0.05
CA PHE A 239 -7.71 -5.95 0.66
C PHE A 239 -9.00 -5.16 0.48
N VAL A 240 -10.14 -5.82 0.64
CA VAL A 240 -11.47 -5.22 0.38
C VAL A 240 -11.93 -4.26 1.46
N ASP A 241 -11.74 -4.64 2.73
CA ASP A 241 -11.99 -3.87 3.95
C ASP A 241 -11.42 -4.61 5.17
N VAL A 242 -11.21 -3.91 6.29
CA VAL A 242 -10.66 -4.48 7.53
C VAL A 242 -11.55 -5.59 8.08
N ALA A 243 -12.88 -5.43 8.01
CA ALA A 243 -13.82 -6.42 8.55
C ALA A 243 -13.66 -7.78 7.85
N THR A 244 -13.52 -7.78 6.53
CA THR A 244 -13.29 -8.98 5.73
C THR A 244 -11.86 -9.49 5.93
N LEU A 245 -10.86 -8.61 5.94
CA LEU A 245 -9.47 -9.01 6.16
C LEU A 245 -9.32 -9.73 7.49
N VAL A 246 -9.85 -9.18 8.59
CA VAL A 246 -9.77 -9.79 9.92
C VAL A 246 -10.53 -11.13 9.99
N SER A 247 -11.54 -11.34 9.14
CA SER A 247 -12.24 -12.63 9.03
C SER A 247 -11.38 -13.73 8.38
N THR A 248 -10.45 -13.33 7.51
CA THR A 248 -9.55 -14.23 6.76
C THR A 248 -8.13 -14.24 7.32
N TYR A 249 -7.77 -13.27 8.17
CA TYR A 249 -6.42 -13.02 8.68
C TYR A 249 -5.92 -14.14 9.59
N ARG A 250 -4.65 -14.50 9.39
CA ARG A 250 -3.93 -15.47 10.21
C ARG A 250 -2.65 -14.82 10.70
N VAL A 251 -2.49 -14.67 12.02
CA VAL A 251 -1.23 -14.21 12.58
C VAL A 251 -0.14 -15.24 12.28
N ALA A 252 0.94 -14.79 11.63
CA ALA A 252 2.06 -15.63 11.19
C ALA A 252 1.62 -16.84 10.35
N GLY A 253 0.53 -16.72 9.58
CA GLY A 253 -0.03 -17.79 8.74
C GLY A 253 -0.71 -18.93 9.50
N ILE A 254 -0.70 -18.92 10.84
CA ILE A 254 -1.06 -20.09 11.67
C ILE A 254 -2.22 -19.81 12.65
N ILE A 255 -2.32 -18.61 13.23
CA ILE A 255 -3.27 -18.34 14.33
C ILE A 255 -4.41 -17.41 13.87
N PRO A 256 -5.60 -17.95 13.58
CA PRO A 256 -6.76 -17.14 13.26
C PRO A 256 -7.45 -16.62 14.53
N ILE A 257 -7.06 -15.43 15.00
CA ILE A 257 -7.52 -14.86 16.30
C ILE A 257 -9.05 -14.75 16.39
N LEU A 258 -9.75 -14.44 15.28
CA LEU A 258 -11.21 -14.33 15.26
C LEU A 258 -11.93 -15.55 14.65
N SER A 259 -11.25 -16.60 14.17
CA SER A 259 -11.97 -17.75 13.59
C SER A 259 -12.84 -18.54 14.57
N PRO A 260 -12.56 -18.64 15.89
CA PRO A 260 -13.52 -19.26 16.81
C PRO A 260 -14.87 -18.53 16.81
N LEU A 261 -14.86 -17.22 16.56
CA LEU A 261 -16.06 -16.38 16.52
C LEU A 261 -16.81 -16.44 15.19
N ALA A 262 -16.15 -16.83 14.10
CA ALA A 262 -16.81 -17.04 12.81
C ALA A 262 -17.92 -18.11 12.88
N ARG A 263 -17.89 -19.00 13.89
CA ARG A 263 -18.95 -19.98 14.19
C ARG A 263 -20.20 -19.37 14.83
N PHE A 264 -20.11 -18.12 15.29
CA PHE A 264 -21.20 -17.39 15.93
C PHE A 264 -21.45 -16.06 15.19
N PRO A 265 -22.19 -16.09 14.06
CA PRO A 265 -22.34 -14.93 13.18
C PRO A 265 -22.83 -13.66 13.91
N TRP A 266 -23.78 -13.79 14.83
CA TRP A 266 -24.30 -12.65 15.61
C TRP A 266 -23.23 -11.95 16.47
N LEU A 267 -22.29 -12.70 17.01
CA LEU A 267 -21.22 -12.16 17.86
C LEU A 267 -20.16 -11.49 17.00
N PHE A 268 -19.83 -12.10 15.86
CA PHE A 268 -18.95 -11.50 14.87
C PHE A 268 -19.52 -10.19 14.30
N GLU A 269 -20.79 -10.16 13.91
CA GLU A 269 -21.51 -8.95 13.46
C GLU A 269 -21.53 -7.86 14.55
N SER A 270 -21.71 -8.26 15.82
CA SER A 270 -21.68 -7.32 16.94
C SER A 270 -20.28 -6.73 17.14
N LEU A 271 -19.23 -7.54 17.05
CA LEU A 271 -17.84 -7.10 17.16
C LEU A 271 -17.41 -6.19 16.00
N GLN A 272 -17.91 -6.46 14.79
CA GLN A 272 -17.64 -5.61 13.62
C GLN A 272 -18.12 -4.17 13.80
N ARG A 273 -19.18 -3.92 14.58
CA ARG A 273 -19.68 -2.56 14.86
C ARG A 273 -18.67 -1.71 15.63
N PHE A 274 -17.75 -2.34 16.35
CA PHE A 274 -16.70 -1.67 17.10
C PHE A 274 -15.46 -1.40 16.25
N ILE A 275 -15.33 -1.98 15.04
CA ILE A 275 -14.23 -1.68 14.12
C ILE A 275 -14.38 -0.24 13.65
N ARG A 276 -13.48 0.62 14.13
CA ARG A 276 -13.51 2.05 13.85
C ARG A 276 -12.97 2.37 12.45
N ASP A 277 -11.76 1.91 12.17
CA ASP A 277 -11.06 2.11 10.92
C ASP A 277 -11.41 0.94 9.99
N LYS A 278 -12.22 1.23 8.97
CA LYS A 278 -12.86 0.22 8.10
C LYS A 278 -12.07 -0.03 6.83
N TRP A 279 -11.41 1.01 6.31
CA TRP A 279 -10.68 0.98 5.04
C TRP A 279 -11.50 0.36 3.92
N LEU A 280 -12.60 1.00 3.52
CA LEU A 280 -13.55 0.52 2.51
C LEU A 280 -13.00 0.58 1.07
N SER A 281 -11.93 -0.17 0.79
CA SER A 281 -11.24 -0.20 -0.50
C SER A 281 -12.18 -0.57 -1.65
N LYS A 282 -13.09 -1.52 -1.42
CA LYS A 282 -14.07 -1.97 -2.42
C LYS A 282 -15.00 -0.86 -2.91
N ASP A 283 -15.37 0.07 -2.02
CA ASP A 283 -16.27 1.18 -2.34
C ASP A 283 -15.46 2.30 -3.00
N ARG A 284 -14.31 2.64 -2.41
CA ARG A 284 -13.40 3.69 -2.91
C ARG A 284 -12.92 3.41 -4.33
N ILE A 285 -12.53 2.17 -4.65
CA ILE A 285 -12.05 1.85 -6.01
C ILE A 285 -13.17 1.93 -7.05
N ALA A 286 -14.39 1.52 -6.70
CA ALA A 286 -15.55 1.61 -7.59
C ALA A 286 -15.95 3.08 -7.82
N GLU A 287 -15.86 3.91 -6.77
CA GLU A 287 -16.12 5.35 -6.85
C GLU A 287 -15.04 6.09 -7.64
N TYR A 288 -13.75 5.78 -7.41
CA TYR A 288 -12.63 6.31 -8.19
C TYR A 288 -12.82 6.06 -9.68
N VAL A 289 -13.04 4.79 -10.06
CA VAL A 289 -13.24 4.43 -11.47
C VAL A 289 -14.47 5.14 -12.03
N ARG A 290 -15.61 5.12 -11.32
CA ARG A 290 -16.84 5.78 -11.78
C ARG A 290 -16.67 7.28 -11.97
N ALA A 291 -15.97 7.95 -11.05
CA ALA A 291 -15.73 9.38 -11.14
C ALA A 291 -14.96 9.73 -12.42
N ASN A 292 -13.90 8.98 -12.72
CA ASN A 292 -13.12 9.21 -13.94
C ASN A 292 -13.92 8.91 -15.21
N GLU A 293 -14.72 7.83 -15.22
CA GLU A 293 -15.59 7.49 -16.36
C GLU A 293 -16.63 8.59 -16.62
N VAL A 294 -17.25 9.12 -15.57
CA VAL A 294 -18.26 10.19 -15.68
C VAL A 294 -17.63 11.52 -16.11
N ASN A 295 -16.43 11.82 -15.61
CA ASN A 295 -15.72 13.04 -15.94
C ASN A 295 -14.97 12.97 -17.30
N GLY A 296 -14.88 11.79 -17.91
CA GLY A 296 -14.11 11.57 -19.14
C GLY A 296 -12.59 11.64 -18.93
N GLU A 297 -12.13 11.39 -17.71
CA GLU A 297 -10.73 11.47 -17.33
C GLU A 297 -9.99 10.17 -17.62
N ARG A 298 -8.75 10.28 -18.09
CA ARG A 298 -7.93 9.11 -18.41
C ARG A 298 -7.30 8.50 -17.16
N TYR A 299 -7.52 7.21 -16.91
CA TYR A 299 -6.96 6.53 -15.73
C TYR A 299 -6.27 5.21 -16.06
N HIS A 300 -5.26 4.87 -15.24
CA HIS A 300 -4.54 3.60 -15.30
C HIS A 300 -4.47 2.96 -13.91
N LEU A 301 -5.01 1.76 -13.77
CA LEU A 301 -5.05 1.01 -12.51
C LEU A 301 -4.45 -0.38 -12.70
N THR A 302 -3.43 -0.72 -11.91
CA THR A 302 -2.87 -2.08 -11.88
C THR A 302 -2.97 -2.66 -10.47
N ILE A 303 -3.48 -3.88 -10.37
CA ILE A 303 -3.59 -4.68 -9.15
C ILE A 303 -2.67 -5.89 -9.29
N ILE A 304 -1.75 -6.08 -8.35
CA ILE A 304 -0.78 -7.17 -8.33
C ILE A 304 -0.97 -7.99 -7.06
N HIS A 305 -0.89 -9.32 -7.14
CA HIS A 305 -0.92 -10.22 -5.99
C HIS A 305 -0.11 -11.49 -6.26
N ALA A 306 0.33 -12.19 -5.22
CA ALA A 306 0.86 -13.56 -5.30
C ALA A 306 -0.14 -14.60 -4.76
N GLU A 307 -0.24 -15.79 -5.37
CA GLU A 307 -1.08 -16.89 -4.85
C GLU A 307 -0.53 -17.47 -3.53
N ASP A 308 0.77 -17.36 -3.29
CA ASP A 308 1.46 -17.81 -2.07
C ASP A 308 1.58 -16.70 -0.99
N ASP A 309 0.79 -15.64 -1.09
CA ASP A 309 0.64 -14.65 -0.02
C ASP A 309 -0.10 -15.25 1.20
N TYR A 310 0.62 -15.40 2.31
CA TYR A 310 0.08 -15.97 3.56
C TYR A 310 -0.59 -14.93 4.47
N ASP A 311 -0.40 -13.64 4.19
CA ASP A 311 -0.90 -12.54 5.01
C ASP A 311 -2.25 -12.06 4.49
N ILE A 312 -2.36 -11.86 3.17
CA ILE A 312 -3.60 -11.47 2.49
C ILE A 312 -3.88 -12.48 1.39
N PRO A 313 -4.98 -13.23 1.45
CA PRO A 313 -5.32 -14.15 0.35
C PRO A 313 -5.62 -13.41 -0.97
N SER A 314 -5.16 -13.96 -2.09
CA SER A 314 -5.31 -13.35 -3.43
C SER A 314 -6.75 -13.09 -3.90
N HIS A 315 -7.75 -13.77 -3.33
CA HIS A 315 -9.16 -13.51 -3.61
C HIS A 315 -9.60 -12.09 -3.22
N HIS A 316 -8.88 -11.44 -2.30
CA HIS A 316 -9.10 -10.02 -2.01
C HIS A 316 -8.79 -9.14 -3.23
N SER A 317 -7.69 -9.38 -3.94
CA SER A 317 -7.40 -8.66 -5.20
C SER A 317 -8.46 -8.90 -6.26
N GLN A 318 -8.95 -10.14 -6.38
CA GLN A 318 -10.00 -10.50 -7.33
C GLN A 318 -11.31 -9.77 -7.04
N ALA A 319 -11.67 -9.63 -5.76
CA ALA A 319 -12.80 -8.84 -5.34
C ALA A 319 -12.59 -7.33 -5.61
N VAL A 320 -11.41 -6.78 -5.27
CA VAL A 320 -11.06 -5.38 -5.54
C VAL A 320 -11.09 -5.09 -7.05
N PHE A 321 -10.58 -5.98 -7.88
CA PHE A 321 -10.67 -5.89 -9.35
C PHE A 321 -12.12 -5.88 -9.83
N TRP A 322 -12.96 -6.79 -9.32
CA TRP A 322 -14.39 -6.80 -9.66
C TRP A 322 -15.07 -5.47 -9.29
N HIS A 323 -14.80 -4.93 -8.11
CA HIS A 323 -15.34 -3.65 -7.69
C HIS A 323 -14.87 -2.48 -8.57
N ALA A 324 -13.62 -2.48 -9.01
CA ALA A 324 -13.10 -1.52 -9.98
C ALA A 324 -13.86 -1.61 -11.31
N VAL A 325 -14.00 -2.81 -11.87
CA VAL A 325 -14.74 -3.05 -13.12
C VAL A 325 -16.21 -2.68 -12.99
N ARG A 326 -16.83 -2.94 -11.83
CA ARG A 326 -18.20 -2.51 -11.52
C ARG A 326 -18.35 -0.98 -11.54
N GLY A 327 -17.29 -0.23 -11.26
CA GLY A 327 -17.26 1.23 -11.42
C GLY A 327 -17.40 1.70 -12.87
N THR A 328 -17.01 0.87 -13.86
CA THR A 328 -17.03 1.22 -15.29
C THR A 328 -18.40 1.12 -15.96
N VAL A 329 -19.33 0.34 -15.37
CA VAL A 329 -20.61 0.03 -16.00
C VAL A 329 -21.74 0.79 -15.30
N PRO A 330 -22.54 1.61 -16.02
CA PRO A 330 -23.75 2.21 -15.47
C PRO A 330 -24.70 1.12 -14.95
N GLY A 331 -25.10 1.18 -13.67
CA GLY A 331 -25.89 0.13 -13.01
C GLY A 331 -25.06 -1.04 -12.44
N GLY A 332 -23.77 -1.12 -12.78
CA GLY A 332 -22.83 -2.13 -12.31
C GLY A 332 -22.83 -3.43 -13.13
N ILE A 333 -21.86 -4.29 -12.84
CA ILE A 333 -21.78 -5.67 -13.34
C ILE A 333 -21.77 -6.63 -12.15
N SER A 334 -22.52 -7.73 -12.23
CA SER A 334 -22.47 -8.76 -11.19
C SER A 334 -21.13 -9.52 -11.25
N TYR A 335 -20.75 -10.14 -10.13
CA TYR A 335 -19.54 -10.98 -10.07
C TYR A 335 -19.60 -12.12 -11.11
N TYR A 336 -20.75 -12.79 -11.21
CA TYR A 336 -20.96 -13.88 -12.16
C TYR A 336 -20.80 -13.44 -13.62
N GLU A 337 -21.33 -12.27 -13.98
CA GLU A 337 -21.18 -11.73 -15.34
C GLU A 337 -19.73 -11.37 -15.65
N LEU A 338 -18.99 -10.80 -14.70
CA LEU A 338 -17.57 -10.54 -14.87
C LEU A 338 -16.79 -11.83 -15.07
N GLU A 339 -16.99 -12.83 -14.21
CA GLU A 339 -16.29 -14.12 -14.31
C GLU A 339 -16.59 -14.85 -15.63
N ARG A 340 -17.77 -14.62 -16.24
CA ARG A 340 -18.07 -15.13 -17.58
C ARG A 340 -17.31 -14.41 -18.70
N LYS A 341 -16.97 -13.13 -18.52
CA LYS A 341 -16.23 -12.31 -19.49
C LYS A 341 -14.71 -12.36 -19.30
N LYS A 342 -14.22 -12.60 -18.08
CA LYS A 342 -12.78 -12.66 -17.78
C LYS A 342 -12.01 -13.58 -18.73
N PRO A 343 -12.49 -14.79 -19.09
CA PRO A 343 -11.78 -15.67 -20.01
C PRO A 343 -11.43 -15.03 -21.36
N ASP A 344 -12.20 -14.06 -21.83
CA ASP A 344 -11.99 -13.40 -23.13
C ASP A 344 -10.72 -12.53 -23.14
N THR A 345 -10.25 -12.08 -21.97
CA THR A 345 -9.09 -11.19 -21.81
C THR A 345 -8.01 -11.77 -20.89
N LYS A 346 -8.27 -12.94 -20.29
CA LYS A 346 -7.34 -13.61 -19.38
C LYS A 346 -6.23 -14.29 -20.18
N VAL A 347 -5.00 -13.93 -19.87
CA VAL A 347 -3.81 -14.60 -20.39
C VAL A 347 -3.18 -15.43 -19.28
N ASP A 348 -3.02 -16.72 -19.53
CA ASP A 348 -2.24 -17.63 -18.69
C ASP A 348 -0.76 -17.55 -19.09
N LEU A 349 0.09 -17.17 -18.13
CA LEU A 349 1.54 -17.02 -18.30
C LEU A 349 2.30 -18.21 -17.68
N GLY A 350 1.60 -19.32 -17.40
CA GLY A 350 2.17 -20.52 -16.80
C GLY A 350 2.70 -20.25 -15.39
N ALA A 351 3.99 -20.50 -15.18
CA ALA A 351 4.63 -20.30 -13.88
C ALA A 351 4.62 -18.82 -13.42
N ALA A 352 4.49 -17.86 -14.34
CA ALA A 352 4.37 -16.44 -13.99
C ALA A 352 2.96 -16.03 -13.52
N GLY A 353 1.99 -16.94 -13.55
CA GLY A 353 0.62 -16.70 -13.10
C GLY A 353 -0.29 -16.22 -14.22
N THR A 354 -1.21 -15.31 -13.91
CA THR A 354 -2.26 -14.87 -14.84
C THR A 354 -2.37 -13.36 -14.89
N VAL A 355 -2.81 -12.84 -16.03
CA VAL A 355 -3.16 -11.44 -16.21
C VAL A 355 -4.54 -11.32 -16.83
N VAL A 356 -5.30 -10.33 -16.37
CA VAL A 356 -6.59 -9.92 -16.94
C VAL A 356 -6.56 -8.41 -17.14
N GLU A 357 -7.00 -7.94 -18.30
CA GLU A 357 -7.16 -6.52 -18.58
C GLU A 357 -8.60 -6.19 -18.91
N TRP A 358 -9.16 -5.19 -18.24
CA TRP A 358 -10.41 -4.56 -18.58
C TRP A 358 -10.14 -3.16 -19.11
N LYS A 359 -10.59 -2.88 -20.34
CA LYS A 359 -10.37 -1.59 -21.01
C LYS A 359 -11.70 -0.90 -21.27
N THR A 360 -11.70 0.41 -21.09
CA THR A 360 -12.79 1.31 -21.45
C THR A 360 -12.25 2.41 -22.37
N ASP A 361 -13.11 3.32 -22.82
CA ASP A 361 -12.68 4.48 -23.60
C ASP A 361 -11.80 5.43 -22.75
N ASN A 362 -11.99 5.41 -21.43
CA ASN A 362 -11.34 6.31 -20.48
C ASN A 362 -10.18 5.64 -19.71
N GLY A 363 -10.10 4.32 -19.60
CA GLY A 363 -9.04 3.74 -18.78
C GLY A 363 -8.78 2.25 -18.92
N ILE A 364 -7.78 1.82 -18.16
CA ILE A 364 -7.33 0.42 -18.11
C ILE A 364 -7.31 -0.01 -16.65
N ILE A 365 -7.94 -1.16 -16.37
CA ILE A 365 -7.88 -1.86 -15.10
C ILE A 365 -7.22 -3.21 -15.36
N ARG A 366 -6.04 -3.41 -14.79
CA ARG A 366 -5.24 -4.63 -14.97
C ARG A 366 -5.13 -5.39 -13.66
N GLU A 367 -5.46 -6.66 -13.66
CA GLU A 367 -5.20 -7.60 -12.57
C GLU A 367 -4.07 -8.55 -12.99
N GLN A 368 -3.06 -8.71 -12.13
CA GLN A 368 -1.95 -9.63 -12.35
C GLN A 368 -1.70 -10.46 -11.09
N ILE A 369 -2.03 -11.75 -11.16
CA ILE A 369 -1.91 -12.70 -10.05
C ILE A 369 -0.76 -13.67 -10.35
N LEU A 370 0.35 -13.54 -9.62
CA LEU A 370 1.55 -14.37 -9.76
C LEU A 370 1.38 -15.69 -9.01
N LYS A 371 2.02 -16.77 -9.47
CA LYS A 371 2.05 -18.04 -8.73
C LYS A 371 2.86 -17.95 -7.44
N THR A 372 3.96 -17.20 -7.48
CA THR A 372 4.87 -17.04 -6.35
C THR A 372 5.32 -15.60 -6.22
N GLY A 373 5.51 -15.17 -4.97
CA GLY A 373 5.93 -13.81 -4.66
C GLY A 373 5.91 -13.47 -3.19
N LEU A 374 5.15 -14.21 -2.35
CA LEU A 374 4.90 -13.86 -0.95
C LEU A 374 4.34 -12.43 -0.79
N HIS A 375 3.99 -12.04 0.44
CA HIS A 375 3.39 -10.72 0.70
C HIS A 375 4.32 -9.55 0.39
N ASP A 376 5.55 -9.61 0.90
CA ASP A 376 6.51 -8.51 0.82
C ASP A 376 7.54 -8.68 -0.31
N THR A 377 7.90 -9.92 -0.66
CA THR A 377 8.97 -10.19 -1.62
C THR A 377 8.57 -9.79 -3.05
N ILE A 378 7.29 -9.92 -3.40
CA ILE A 378 6.73 -9.56 -4.72
C ILE A 378 6.97 -8.09 -5.08
N MET A 379 7.11 -7.23 -4.08
CA MET A 379 7.39 -5.81 -4.26
C MET A 379 8.71 -5.53 -5.01
N GLY A 380 9.68 -6.43 -4.91
CA GLY A 380 10.96 -6.31 -5.62
C GLY A 380 10.96 -6.92 -7.02
N TYR A 381 9.85 -7.51 -7.48
CA TYR A 381 9.83 -8.27 -8.73
C TYR A 381 9.66 -7.37 -9.96
N PRO A 382 10.15 -7.80 -11.15
CA PRO A 382 10.02 -7.04 -12.38
C PRO A 382 8.58 -6.69 -12.77
N VAL A 383 7.58 -7.44 -12.29
CA VAL A 383 6.16 -7.10 -12.52
C VAL A 383 5.81 -5.71 -11.96
N VAL A 384 6.41 -5.31 -10.85
CA VAL A 384 6.23 -3.98 -10.25
C VAL A 384 6.82 -2.91 -11.15
N THR A 385 8.06 -3.11 -11.62
CA THR A 385 8.69 -2.20 -12.59
C THR A 385 7.86 -2.06 -13.85
N MET A 386 7.34 -3.17 -14.39
CA MET A 386 6.51 -3.14 -15.60
C MET A 386 5.15 -2.45 -15.38
N ALA A 387 4.58 -2.55 -14.18
CA ALA A 387 3.34 -1.83 -13.85
C ALA A 387 3.58 -0.32 -13.77
N VAL A 388 4.70 0.11 -13.17
CA VAL A 388 5.12 1.51 -13.15
C VAL A 388 5.31 2.05 -14.56
N MET A 389 6.03 1.31 -15.41
CA MET A 389 6.32 1.74 -16.78
C MET A 389 5.05 1.89 -17.61
N ARG A 390 4.15 0.88 -17.58
CA ARG A 390 2.87 0.94 -18.29
C ARG A 390 1.99 2.11 -17.87
N ALA A 391 2.00 2.46 -16.58
CA ALA A 391 1.25 3.61 -16.09
C ALA A 391 1.78 4.91 -16.69
N PHE A 392 3.09 5.17 -16.64
CA PHE A 392 3.66 6.37 -17.26
C PHE A 392 3.52 6.38 -18.79
N GLU A 393 3.66 5.24 -19.46
CA GLU A 393 3.43 5.08 -20.91
C GLU A 393 1.99 5.43 -21.31
N SER A 394 1.02 5.11 -20.45
CA SER A 394 -0.40 5.37 -20.74
C SER A 394 -0.72 6.87 -20.86
N VAL A 395 0.10 7.71 -20.23
CA VAL A 395 0.02 9.18 -20.32
C VAL A 395 0.96 9.73 -21.39
N ASN A 396 2.20 9.24 -21.43
CA ASN A 396 3.21 9.67 -22.38
C ASN A 396 3.94 8.46 -22.97
N PRO A 397 3.50 7.96 -24.15
CA PRO A 397 4.12 6.82 -24.81
C PRO A 397 5.61 7.01 -25.14
N ALA A 398 6.07 8.26 -25.34
CA ALA A 398 7.47 8.53 -25.64
C ALA A 398 8.38 8.39 -24.40
N PHE A 399 7.81 8.32 -23.20
CA PHE A 399 8.59 8.28 -21.95
C PHE A 399 9.50 7.06 -21.85
N THR A 400 9.16 5.94 -22.48
CA THR A 400 9.95 4.70 -22.39
C THR A 400 10.78 4.42 -23.64
N GLY A 401 10.79 5.35 -24.60
CA GLY A 401 11.54 5.22 -25.86
C GLY A 401 10.99 4.16 -26.82
N LEU A 402 9.91 3.47 -26.46
CA LEU A 402 9.18 2.57 -27.36
C LEU A 402 8.25 3.41 -28.23
N LEU A 403 8.68 3.68 -29.46
CA LEU A 403 7.73 4.11 -30.50
C LEU A 403 6.63 3.03 -30.63
N PRO A 404 5.34 3.40 -30.72
CA PRO A 404 4.30 2.43 -30.98
C PRO A 404 4.50 1.82 -32.38
N GLY A 405 4.97 0.58 -32.45
CA GLY A 405 5.02 -0.20 -33.69
C GLY A 405 6.22 -1.13 -33.81
N ASN A 406 5.98 -2.42 -33.52
CA ASN A 406 6.28 -3.52 -34.45
C ASN A 406 5.39 -4.72 -34.10
#